data_AF-A0A7C5IJM4-F1
#
_entry.id   AF-A0A7C5IJM4-F1
#
_cell.length_a   1.000
_cell.length_b   1.000
_cell.length_c   1.000
_cell.angle_alpha   90.00
_cell.angle_beta   90.00
_cell.angle_gamma   90.00
#
_symmetry.space_group_name_H-M   'P 1'
#
loop_
_entity.id
_entity.type
_entity.pdbx_description
1 polymer ?
#
loop_
_entity_poly.entity_id
_entity_poly.type
_entity_poly.pdbx_seq_one_letter_code
_entity_poly.pdbx_strand_id
1 'polypeptide(L)'
;MAWHVYDIRFDGFDRFTGADYQVARFGVTKDDGVQTWPVRIKVRPSLREALAEQTAGLDDRELAAGLGAQAILTLLEGGIESFEQDIVLDQSHYPGQPGRPEIRRDYQHITLRVEATPQGEVIPPLRQG
;
A
#
# COMPACT_ATOMS: atom_id res chain seq x y z
N MET A 1 5.94 10.95 -23.94
CA MET A 1 5.84 10.22 -22.65
C MET A 1 4.46 10.45 -22.10
N ALA A 2 3.78 9.38 -21.71
CA ALA A 2 2.49 9.45 -21.03
C ALA A 2 2.74 9.33 -19.52
N TRP A 3 1.74 9.68 -18.71
CA TRP A 3 1.80 9.59 -17.26
C TRP A 3 0.48 9.04 -16.75
N HIS A 4 0.55 8.17 -15.75
CA HIS A 4 -0.60 7.84 -14.92
C HIS A 4 -0.50 8.59 -13.60
N VAL A 5 -1.64 9.06 -13.12
CA VAL A 5 -1.78 9.69 -11.81
C VAL A 5 -2.72 8.84 -10.98
N TYR A 6 -2.26 8.43 -9.80
CA TYR A 6 -3.07 7.70 -8.84
C TYR A 6 -3.31 8.55 -7.59
N ASP A 7 -4.55 8.60 -7.14
CA ASP A 7 -4.95 9.14 -5.84
C ASP A 7 -5.30 7.98 -4.91
N ILE A 8 -4.54 7.84 -3.83
CA ILE A 8 -4.70 6.82 -2.80
C ILE A 8 -5.22 7.51 -1.55
N ARG A 9 -6.43 7.17 -1.12
CA ARG A 9 -7.08 7.78 0.07
C ARG A 9 -7.36 6.72 1.10
N PHE A 10 -7.07 7.02 2.36
CA PHE A 10 -7.40 6.15 3.47
C PHE A 10 -8.89 6.31 3.85
N ASP A 11 -9.64 5.22 3.75
CA ASP A 11 -11.09 5.22 3.94
C ASP A 11 -11.50 4.73 5.34
N GLY A 12 -10.63 3.97 6.02
CA GLY A 12 -10.94 3.48 7.35
C GLY A 12 -10.10 2.32 7.84
N PHE A 13 -10.38 1.93 9.08
CA PHE A 13 -9.69 0.85 9.77
C PHE A 13 -10.69 0.01 10.56
N ASP A 14 -10.62 -1.30 10.39
CA ASP A 14 -11.44 -2.26 11.11
C ASP A 14 -10.55 -3.24 11.88
N ARG A 15 -10.86 -3.43 13.16
CA ARG A 15 -10.29 -4.52 13.96
C ARG A 15 -11.26 -5.70 13.91
N PHE A 16 -10.87 -6.79 13.25
CA PHE A 16 -11.65 -8.02 13.30
C PHE A 16 -11.30 -8.80 14.57
N THR A 17 -12.18 -8.71 15.56
CA THR A 17 -12.08 -9.54 16.77
C THR A 17 -12.34 -10.99 16.39
N GLY A 18 -11.31 -11.84 16.48
CA GLY A 18 -11.41 -13.30 16.30
C GLY A 18 -10.69 -13.89 15.08
N ALA A 19 -10.10 -13.07 14.19
CA ALA A 19 -9.47 -13.57 12.96
C ALA A 19 -7.99 -13.18 12.78
N ASP A 20 -7.30 -12.65 13.79
CA ASP A 20 -5.87 -12.28 13.74
C ASP A 20 -5.47 -11.23 12.69
N TYR A 21 -6.37 -10.48 12.07
CA TYR A 21 -5.99 -9.40 11.13
C TYR A 21 -6.48 -8.03 11.56
N GLN A 22 -5.62 -7.05 11.30
CA GLN A 22 -5.95 -5.63 11.28
C GLN A 22 -6.23 -5.23 9.83
N VAL A 23 -7.35 -4.55 9.56
CA VAL A 23 -7.76 -4.24 8.19
C VAL A 23 -7.74 -2.74 7.95
N ALA A 24 -6.86 -2.27 7.07
CA ALA A 24 -6.88 -0.91 6.55
C ALA A 24 -7.60 -0.89 5.20
N ARG A 25 -8.45 0.12 4.98
CA ARG A 25 -9.23 0.32 3.75
C ARG A 25 -8.76 1.57 3.04
N PHE A 26 -8.65 1.48 1.72
CA PHE A 26 -8.26 2.58 0.85
C PHE A 26 -9.13 2.66 -0.40
N GLY A 27 -9.30 3.87 -0.91
CA GLY A 27 -9.79 4.12 -2.25
C GLY A 27 -8.61 4.49 -3.13
N VAL A 28 -8.38 3.73 -4.21
CA VAL A 28 -7.35 4.04 -5.20
C VAL A 28 -8.06 4.46 -6.48
N THR A 29 -7.73 5.66 -6.97
CA THR A 29 -8.31 6.22 -8.19
C THR A 29 -7.20 6.48 -9.20
N LYS A 30 -7.40 6.12 -10.45
CA LYS A 30 -6.47 6.37 -11.57
C LYS A 30 -7.04 7.46 -12.48
N ASP A 31 -6.15 8.36 -12.93
CA ASP A 31 -6.36 9.37 -13.96
C ASP A 31 -7.68 10.12 -13.79
N ASP A 32 -7.87 10.76 -12.62
CA ASP A 32 -9.06 11.56 -12.28
C ASP A 32 -10.40 10.79 -12.40
N GLY A 33 -10.41 9.53 -11.98
CA GLY A 33 -11.63 8.71 -11.91
C GLY A 33 -11.87 7.80 -13.10
N VAL A 34 -10.94 7.73 -14.05
CA VAL A 34 -11.01 6.76 -15.16
C VAL A 34 -11.15 5.33 -14.64
N GLN A 35 -10.45 5.01 -13.55
CA GLN A 35 -10.62 3.75 -12.85
C GLN A 35 -10.56 3.96 -11.33
N THR A 36 -11.31 3.15 -10.59
CA THR A 36 -11.34 3.23 -9.13
C THR A 36 -11.43 1.84 -8.53
N TRP A 37 -10.62 1.58 -7.51
CA TRP A 37 -10.60 0.33 -6.78
C TRP A 37 -10.75 0.57 -5.27
N PRO A 38 -11.67 -0.14 -4.60
CA PRO A 38 -11.62 -0.29 -3.16
C PRO A 38 -10.52 -1.31 -2.82
N VAL A 39 -9.55 -0.90 -2.00
CA VAL A 39 -8.43 -1.75 -1.59
C VAL A 39 -8.53 -2.06 -0.11
N ARG A 40 -8.34 -3.33 0.23
CA ARG A 40 -8.32 -3.80 1.62
C ARG A 40 -6.98 -4.43 1.92
N ILE A 41 -6.30 -3.91 2.92
CA ILE A 41 -5.01 -4.40 3.40
C ILE A 41 -5.22 -5.11 4.72
N LYS A 42 -4.87 -6.38 4.79
CA LYS A 42 -4.90 -7.22 5.98
C LYS A 42 -3.49 -7.37 6.54
N VAL A 43 -3.23 -6.79 7.71
CA VAL A 43 -1.94 -6.91 8.39
C VAL A 43 -2.00 -8.02 9.44
N ARG A 44 -1.09 -9.00 9.31
CA ARG A 44 -0.93 -10.06 10.32
C ARG A 44 -0.23 -9.54 11.58
N PRO A 45 -0.50 -10.11 12.77
CA PRO A 45 0.11 -9.66 14.02
C PRO A 45 1.60 -10.00 14.05
N SER A 46 1.99 -11.10 13.40
CA SER A 46 3.38 -11.50 13.22
C SER A 46 4.23 -10.45 12.50
N LEU A 47 3.63 -9.60 11.67
CA LEU A 47 4.34 -8.48 11.04
C LEU A 47 4.64 -7.38 12.06
N ARG A 48 3.72 -7.08 12.98
CA ARG A 48 3.97 -6.11 14.07
C ARG A 48 5.12 -6.59 14.97
N GLU A 49 5.14 -7.89 15.30
CA GLU A 49 6.21 -8.49 16.11
C GLU A 49 7.58 -8.38 15.43
N ALA A 50 7.67 -8.64 14.12
CA ALA A 50 8.90 -8.47 13.36
C ALA A 50 9.40 -7.02 13.31
N LEU A 51 8.50 -6.05 13.51
CA LEU A 51 8.77 -4.62 13.40
C LEU A 51 8.73 -3.90 14.75
N ALA A 52 8.85 -4.63 15.86
CA ALA A 52 8.61 -4.10 17.21
C ALA A 52 9.36 -2.78 17.48
N GLU A 53 10.62 -2.67 17.08
CA GLU A 53 11.41 -1.43 17.25
C GLU A 53 10.90 -0.26 16.38
N GLN A 54 10.56 -0.53 15.12
CA GLN A 54 10.09 0.48 14.16
C GLN A 54 8.65 0.93 14.42
N THR A 55 7.88 0.07 15.09
CA THR A 55 6.48 0.30 15.44
C THR A 55 6.29 0.77 16.88
N ALA A 56 7.39 0.99 17.60
CA ALA A 56 7.36 1.61 18.91
C ALA A 56 6.71 3.01 18.80
N GLY A 57 5.55 3.17 19.43
CA GLY A 57 4.77 4.42 19.38
C GLY A 57 3.78 4.53 18.22
N LEU A 58 3.57 3.47 17.44
CA LEU A 58 2.48 3.37 16.47
C LEU A 58 1.28 2.62 17.05
N ASP A 59 0.09 3.18 16.91
CA ASP A 59 -1.13 2.41 17.13
C ASP A 59 -1.39 1.43 15.97
N ASP A 60 -2.34 0.50 16.15
CA ASP A 60 -2.65 -0.50 15.12
C ASP A 60 -3.17 0.12 13.81
N ARG A 61 -3.90 1.24 13.91
CA ARG A 61 -4.45 1.93 12.74
C ARG A 61 -3.31 2.53 11.94
N GLU A 62 -2.43 3.29 12.60
CA GLU A 62 -1.29 3.94 11.95
C GLU A 62 -0.33 2.92 11.34
N LEU A 63 -0.11 1.79 12.03
CA LEU A 63 0.68 0.71 11.50
C LEU A 63 0.05 0.10 10.24
N ALA A 64 -1.22 -0.32 10.32
CA ALA A 64 -1.90 -0.96 9.20
C ALA A 64 -2.06 -0.02 8.02
N ALA A 65 -2.34 1.26 8.28
CA ALA A 65 -2.48 2.27 7.25
C ALA A 65 -1.12 2.63 6.61
N GLY A 66 -0.06 2.82 7.40
CA GLY A 66 1.26 3.13 6.87
C GLY A 66 1.85 2.00 6.02
N LEU A 67 1.75 0.76 6.51
CA LEU A 67 2.17 -0.42 5.75
C LEU A 67 1.30 -0.63 4.50
N GLY A 68 -0.01 -0.44 4.63
CA GLY A 68 -0.94 -0.58 3.51
C GLY A 68 -0.71 0.43 2.40
N ALA A 69 -0.52 1.71 2.76
CA ALA A 69 -0.20 2.76 1.81
C ALA A 69 1.10 2.46 1.05
N GLN A 70 2.15 2.03 1.75
CA GLN A 70 3.41 1.67 1.12
C GLN A 70 3.29 0.44 0.20
N ALA A 71 2.50 -0.56 0.59
CA ALA A 71 2.23 -1.72 -0.24
C ALA A 71 1.54 -1.34 -1.55
N ILE A 72 0.50 -0.48 -1.48
CA ILE A 72 -0.22 0.03 -2.65
C ILE A 72 0.74 0.80 -3.57
N LEU A 73 1.54 1.72 -3.02
CA LEU A 73 2.52 2.48 -3.80
C LEU A 73 3.48 1.57 -4.55
N THR A 74 4.05 0.59 -3.86
CA THR A 74 5.04 -0.32 -4.44
C THR A 74 4.44 -1.14 -5.60
N LEU A 75 3.18 -1.56 -5.48
CA LEU A 75 2.48 -2.26 -6.56
C LEU A 75 2.26 -1.34 -7.76
N LEU A 76 1.77 -0.12 -7.54
CA LEU A 76 1.51 0.86 -8.60
C LEU A 76 2.77 1.33 -9.32
N GLU A 77 3.87 1.56 -8.59
CA GLU A 77 5.18 1.87 -9.16
C GLU A 77 5.72 0.72 -10.04
N GLY A 78 5.31 -0.52 -9.74
CA GLY A 78 5.58 -1.70 -10.56
C GLY A 78 4.59 -1.93 -11.70
N GLY A 79 3.59 -1.06 -11.88
CA GLY A 79 2.52 -1.22 -12.88
C GLY A 79 1.48 -2.29 -12.54
N ILE A 80 1.41 -2.72 -11.28
CA ILE A 80 0.49 -3.76 -10.84
C ILE A 80 -0.79 -3.10 -10.32
N GLU A 81 -1.85 -3.16 -11.13
CA GLU A 81 -3.19 -2.61 -10.83
C GLU A 81 -4.18 -3.72 -10.41
N SER A 82 -3.70 -4.71 -9.67
CA SER A 82 -4.51 -5.86 -9.24
C SER A 82 -4.96 -5.70 -7.79
N PHE A 83 -6.12 -5.06 -7.62
CA PHE A 83 -6.73 -4.77 -6.31
C PHE A 83 -8.05 -5.50 -6.04
N GLU A 84 -8.42 -6.46 -6.88
CA GLU A 84 -9.69 -7.18 -6.77
C GLU A 84 -9.76 -8.09 -5.53
N GLN A 85 -8.62 -8.41 -4.93
CA GLN A 85 -8.49 -9.27 -3.76
C GLN A 85 -7.85 -8.52 -2.59
N ASP A 86 -8.16 -8.97 -1.37
CA ASP A 86 -7.52 -8.43 -0.16
C ASP A 86 -6.00 -8.68 -0.22
N ILE A 87 -5.22 -7.62 0.01
CA ILE A 87 -3.76 -7.73 0.09
C ILE A 87 -3.41 -8.12 1.53
N VAL A 88 -2.80 -9.30 1.70
CA VAL A 88 -2.36 -9.78 3.00
C VAL A 88 -0.88 -9.46 3.19
N LEU A 89 -0.58 -8.70 4.24
CA LEU A 89 0.78 -8.35 4.63
C LEU A 89 1.24 -9.22 5.80
N ASP A 90 2.34 -9.92 5.56
CA ASP A 90 3.07 -10.72 6.53
C ASP A 90 4.58 -10.55 6.31
N GLN A 91 5.40 -11.22 7.13
CA GLN A 91 6.86 -11.12 7.06
C GLN A 91 7.45 -11.58 5.71
N SER A 92 6.74 -12.45 4.98
CA SER A 92 7.18 -13.01 3.70
C SER A 92 6.63 -12.27 2.48
N HIS A 93 5.51 -11.54 2.62
CA HIS A 93 4.77 -10.97 1.50
C HIS A 93 4.56 -9.45 1.56
N TYR A 94 5.43 -8.71 2.28
CA TYR A 94 5.37 -7.25 2.28
C TYR A 94 6.11 -6.62 1.07
N PRO A 95 5.50 -5.67 0.33
CA PRO A 95 6.17 -4.90 -0.70
C PRO A 95 7.14 -3.86 -0.09
N GLY A 96 8.39 -4.30 0.12
CA GLY A 96 9.49 -3.53 0.71
C GLY A 96 10.70 -4.44 0.94
N GLN A 97 11.78 -3.92 1.53
CA GLN A 97 12.89 -4.81 1.90
C GLN A 97 12.48 -5.70 3.09
N PRO A 98 12.62 -7.03 3.00
CA PRO A 98 12.40 -7.92 4.12
C PRO A 98 13.21 -7.45 5.36
N GLY A 99 12.54 -7.28 6.50
CA GLY A 99 13.16 -6.84 7.77
C GLY A 99 13.25 -5.32 7.99
N ARG A 100 13.05 -4.48 6.97
CA ARG A 100 12.96 -3.01 7.09
C ARG A 100 11.88 -2.42 6.18
N PRO A 101 10.61 -2.76 6.40
CA PRO A 101 9.51 -2.17 5.67
C PRO A 101 9.41 -0.68 5.98
N GLU A 102 9.31 0.13 4.93
CA GLU A 102 9.05 1.56 5.08
C GLU A 102 7.61 1.77 5.54
N ILE A 103 7.40 2.43 6.68
CA ILE A 103 6.06 2.77 7.18
C ILE A 103 5.78 4.23 6.81
N ARG A 104 4.87 4.44 5.85
CA ARG A 104 4.41 5.78 5.46
C ARG A 104 3.61 6.43 6.59
N ARG A 105 3.92 7.68 6.93
CA ARG A 105 3.22 8.46 7.97
C ARG A 105 2.13 9.37 7.41
N ASP A 106 2.25 9.71 6.13
CA ASP A 106 1.35 10.52 5.31
C ASP A 106 0.27 9.68 4.60
N TYR A 107 -0.11 8.55 5.21
CA TYR A 107 -1.00 7.56 4.60
C TYR A 107 -2.43 8.05 4.34
N GLN A 108 -2.84 9.23 4.84
CA GLN A 108 -4.23 9.68 4.73
C GLN A 108 -4.63 9.97 3.28
N HIS A 109 -3.73 10.60 2.52
CA HIS A 109 -3.92 10.88 1.10
C HIS A 109 -2.56 11.00 0.43
N ILE A 110 -2.34 10.19 -0.60
CA ILE A 110 -1.11 10.18 -1.39
C ILE A 110 -1.48 10.31 -2.86
N THR A 111 -0.77 11.17 -3.57
CA THR A 111 -0.83 11.26 -5.03
C THR A 111 0.47 10.69 -5.60
N LEU A 112 0.36 9.64 -6.40
CA LEU A 112 1.48 9.01 -7.09
C LEU A 112 1.41 9.34 -8.58
N ARG A 113 2.54 9.72 -9.16
CA ARG A 113 2.68 9.92 -10.61
C ARG A 113 3.73 8.99 -11.15
N VAL A 114 3.34 8.09 -12.06
CA VAL A 114 4.25 7.13 -12.70
C VAL A 114 4.32 7.36 -14.20
N GLU A 115 5.50 7.18 -14.76
CA GLU A 115 5.70 7.29 -16.20
C GLU A 115 5.06 6.10 -16.90
N ALA A 116 4.47 6.33 -18.07
CA ALA A 116 3.87 5.29 -18.87
C ALA A 116 4.33 5.36 -20.34
N THR A 117 4.38 4.20 -20.98
CA THR A 117 4.53 4.10 -22.43
C THR A 117 3.35 4.78 -23.13
N PRO A 118 3.48 5.16 -24.41
CA PRO A 118 2.34 5.66 -25.19
C PRO A 118 1.15 4.69 -25.24
N GLN A 119 1.38 3.40 -24.98
CA GLN A 119 0.37 2.34 -24.92
C GLN A 119 -0.30 2.24 -23.54
N GLY A 120 0.16 3.00 -22.53
CA GLY A 120 -0.42 3.03 -21.18
C GLY A 120 0.21 2.02 -20.20
N GLU A 121 1.36 1.44 -20.51
CA GLU A 121 2.07 0.54 -19.61
C GLU A 121 2.99 1.34 -18.68
N VAL A 122 2.94 1.10 -17.38
CA VAL A 122 3.83 1.77 -16.41
C VAL A 122 5.28 1.39 -16.66
N ILE A 123 6.15 2.40 -16.69
CA ILE A 123 7.61 2.24 -16.79
C ILE A 123 8.17 2.26 -15.36
N PRO A 124 8.71 1.13 -14.85
CA PRO A 124 9.24 1.09 -13.49
C PRO A 124 10.41 2.07 -13.35
N PRO A 125 10.58 2.72 -12.18
CA PRO A 125 11.72 3.58 -11.95
C PRO A 125 13.02 2.77 -12.10
N LEU A 126 14.00 3.33 -12.82
CA LEU A 126 15.34 2.76 -12.90
C LEU A 126 15.90 2.67 -11.48
N ARG A 127 15.96 1.45 -10.91
CA ARG A 127 16.61 1.23 -9.62
C ARG A 127 18.06 1.65 -9.77
N GLN A 128 18.43 2.79 -9.19
CA GLN A 128 19.83 3.15 -9.03
C GLN A 128 20.40 2.21 -7.98
N GLY A 129 21.20 1.25 -8.45
CA GLY A 129 22.01 0.38 -7.60
C GLY A 129 23.23 1.10 -7.07
#